data_AF-A0A5D0RZB3-F1
#
_entry.id   AF-A0A5D0RZB3-F1
#
_cell.length_a   1.000
_cell.length_b   1.000
_cell.length_c   1.000
_cell.angle_alpha   90.00
_cell.angle_beta   90.00
_cell.angle_gamma   90.00
#
_symmetry.space_group_name_H-M   'P 1'
#
loop_
_entity.id
_entity.type
_entity.pdbx_description
1 polymer ?
#
loop_
_entity_poly.entity_id
_entity_poly.type
_entity_poly.pdbx_seq_one_letter_code
_entity_poly.pdbx_strand_id
1 'polypeptide(L)'
;MSEAEGFGLPRNEETTTEELLLSLARKHKGRGLNIKAYTKTDESTNGADWAFWFADGPWKGIGARIQAKRLFADDGAYSSLYHQSKTQKAASKASGQPTPNQCETLLTHRDGLVPLYVFYNSDGLKLSATLSAHVQLAWWHLCGFPFPSPDWGISAASALAIKKANWGKDNRPGDFQMIPWHFLVCPCCWDDRPADSSLPSLIGHGLQQLYSYSMGEDIDDVVAFGDLGLSFEPTDSAPPWVGLLREGREAEEALDEEMDRLNLKGVAIIEETEARDD
;
A
#
# COMPACT_ATOMS: atom_id res chain seq x y z
N MET A 1 5.22 -19.27 -7.94
CA MET A 1 6.64 -19.00 -8.26
C MET A 1 6.70 -17.83 -9.22
N SER A 2 7.33 -16.71 -8.84
CA SER A 2 7.70 -15.69 -9.83
C SER A 2 8.68 -16.29 -10.84
N GLU A 3 8.54 -15.96 -12.12
CA GLU A 3 9.39 -16.51 -13.20
C GLU A 3 10.89 -16.32 -12.89
N ALA A 4 11.26 -15.15 -12.36
CA ALA A 4 12.62 -14.82 -11.94
C ALA A 4 13.19 -15.79 -10.88
N GLU A 5 12.41 -16.15 -9.86
CA GLU A 5 12.85 -17.10 -8.83
C GLU A 5 13.02 -18.52 -9.41
N GLY A 6 12.20 -18.90 -10.40
CA GLY A 6 12.36 -20.15 -11.15
C GLY A 6 13.69 -20.26 -11.90
N PHE A 7 14.31 -19.12 -12.21
CA PHE A 7 15.65 -19.02 -12.82
C PHE A 7 16.76 -18.64 -11.83
N GLY A 8 16.47 -18.60 -10.52
CA GLY A 8 17.44 -18.21 -9.49
C GLY A 8 17.84 -16.72 -9.53
N LEU A 9 17.03 -15.87 -10.17
CA LEU A 9 17.25 -14.44 -10.23
C LEU A 9 16.49 -13.74 -9.08
N PRO A 10 17.14 -12.85 -8.32
CA PRO A 10 16.46 -12.10 -7.27
C PRO A 10 15.51 -11.07 -7.89
N ARG A 11 14.22 -11.16 -7.58
CA ARG A 11 13.22 -10.15 -7.97
C ARG A 11 13.20 -8.99 -6.98
N ASN A 12 13.52 -7.77 -7.40
CA ASN A 12 13.59 -6.65 -6.46
C ASN A 12 12.18 -6.23 -5.94
N GLU A 13 12.14 -5.64 -4.75
CA GLU A 13 10.93 -5.07 -4.14
C GLU A 13 10.37 -3.93 -5.02
N GLU A 14 11.25 -3.00 -5.45
CA GLU A 14 10.90 -1.87 -6.33
C GLU A 14 10.21 -2.37 -7.63
N THR A 15 10.81 -3.34 -8.33
CA THR A 15 10.24 -3.90 -9.58
C THR A 15 8.90 -4.59 -9.34
N THR A 16 8.73 -5.27 -8.21
CA THR A 16 7.46 -5.92 -7.87
C THR A 16 6.36 -4.90 -7.64
N THR A 17 6.68 -3.81 -6.94
CA THR A 17 5.77 -2.69 -6.73
C THR A 17 5.40 -2.03 -8.07
N GLU A 18 6.37 -1.71 -8.92
CA GLU A 18 6.11 -1.06 -10.22
C GLU A 18 5.17 -1.88 -11.11
N GLU A 19 5.43 -3.19 -11.26
CA GLU A 19 4.58 -4.08 -12.05
C GLU A 19 3.16 -4.18 -11.47
N LEU A 20 3.04 -4.25 -10.14
CA LEU A 20 1.76 -4.27 -9.44
C LEU A 20 0.96 -3.00 -9.70
N LEU A 21 1.56 -1.84 -9.49
CA LEU A 21 0.90 -0.55 -9.66
C LEU A 21 0.46 -0.33 -11.10
N LEU A 22 1.30 -0.71 -12.08
CA LEU A 22 0.94 -0.65 -13.50
C LEU A 22 -0.24 -1.57 -13.84
N SER A 23 -0.23 -2.80 -13.33
CA SER A 23 -1.32 -3.77 -13.53
C SER A 23 -2.64 -3.26 -12.95
N LEU A 24 -2.61 -2.71 -11.72
CA LEU A 24 -3.77 -2.10 -11.09
C LEU A 24 -4.28 -0.89 -11.86
N ALA A 25 -3.38 0.02 -12.27
CA ALA A 25 -3.72 1.20 -13.04
C ALA A 25 -4.43 0.83 -14.35
N ARG A 26 -3.91 -0.18 -15.08
CA ARG A 26 -4.54 -0.68 -16.31
C ARG A 26 -5.91 -1.30 -16.06
N LYS A 27 -6.01 -2.17 -15.05
CA LYS A 27 -7.24 -2.92 -14.75
C LYS A 27 -8.37 -2.04 -14.21
N HIS A 28 -8.02 -0.99 -13.46
CA HIS A 28 -8.96 -0.12 -12.76
C HIS A 28 -9.00 1.31 -13.32
N LYS A 29 -8.45 1.54 -14.53
CA LYS A 29 -8.57 2.83 -15.22
C LYS A 29 -10.05 3.25 -15.30
N GLY A 30 -10.35 4.43 -14.79
CA GLY A 30 -11.71 5.00 -14.76
C GLY A 30 -12.66 4.36 -13.73
N ARG A 31 -12.20 3.45 -12.88
CA ARG A 31 -13.04 2.73 -11.89
C ARG A 31 -12.88 3.23 -10.46
N GLY A 32 -12.55 4.51 -10.30
CA GLY A 32 -12.41 5.15 -8.99
C GLY A 32 -11.06 4.94 -8.29
N LEU A 33 -10.17 4.08 -8.78
CA LEU A 33 -8.83 3.93 -8.19
C LEU A 33 -7.84 4.93 -8.82
N ASN A 34 -7.24 5.78 -8.00
CA ASN A 34 -6.10 6.62 -8.37
C ASN A 34 -4.86 6.17 -7.60
N ILE A 35 -3.72 6.15 -8.27
CA ILE A 35 -2.47 5.60 -7.76
C ILE A 35 -1.39 6.67 -7.91
N LYS A 36 -0.66 6.96 -6.83
CA LYS A 36 0.55 7.78 -6.86
C LYS A 36 1.73 6.95 -6.37
N ALA A 37 2.66 6.61 -7.27
CA ALA A 37 3.97 6.11 -6.87
C ALA A 37 4.78 7.28 -6.29
N TYR A 38 5.46 7.06 -5.17
CA TYR A 38 6.31 8.07 -4.54
C TYR A 38 7.74 7.96 -5.03
N THR A 39 8.41 9.12 -5.15
CA THR A 39 9.85 9.16 -5.38
C THR A 39 10.61 8.88 -4.09
N LYS A 40 11.92 8.60 -4.17
CA LYS A 40 12.78 8.47 -2.97
C LYS A 40 12.74 9.71 -2.07
N THR A 41 12.55 10.89 -2.66
CA THR A 41 12.40 12.16 -1.92
C THR A 41 11.07 12.20 -1.17
N ASP A 42 9.98 11.79 -1.81
CA ASP A 42 8.67 11.69 -1.17
C ASP A 42 8.69 10.65 -0.04
N GLU A 43 9.25 9.46 -0.30
CA GLU A 43 9.35 8.37 0.67
C GLU A 43 10.14 8.80 1.92
N SER A 44 11.23 9.57 1.75
CA SER A 44 11.97 10.10 2.89
C SER A 44 11.14 11.05 3.77
N THR A 45 10.07 11.62 3.22
CA THR A 45 9.18 12.57 3.88
C THR A 45 7.96 11.90 4.50
N ASN A 46 7.36 10.94 3.80
CA ASN A 46 6.08 10.34 4.17
C ASN A 46 6.18 8.86 4.59
N GLY A 47 7.35 8.23 4.41
CA GLY A 47 7.64 6.86 4.78
C GLY A 47 6.94 5.79 3.94
N ALA A 48 6.53 6.13 2.71
CA ALA A 48 5.69 5.28 1.87
C ALA A 48 6.21 5.16 0.43
N ASP A 49 5.99 3.99 -0.15
CA ASP A 49 6.34 3.68 -1.53
C ASP A 49 5.26 4.17 -2.52
N TRP A 50 3.98 4.13 -2.12
CA TRP A 50 2.88 4.70 -2.92
C TRP A 50 1.68 5.10 -2.06
N ALA A 51 0.70 5.75 -2.71
CA ALA A 51 -0.62 5.99 -2.17
C ALA A 51 -1.72 5.55 -3.12
N PHE A 52 -2.83 5.12 -2.53
CA PHE A 52 -4.10 4.91 -3.20
C PHE A 52 -5.10 5.98 -2.79
N TRP A 53 -5.93 6.37 -3.75
CA TRP A 53 -7.16 7.12 -3.50
C TRP A 53 -8.32 6.41 -4.19
N PHE A 54 -9.23 5.88 -3.38
CA PHE A 54 -10.44 5.22 -3.80
C PHE A 54 -11.57 6.26 -3.81
N ALA A 55 -11.99 6.65 -5.00
CA ALA A 55 -12.92 7.73 -5.22
C ALA A 55 -14.34 7.22 -5.52
N ASP A 56 -15.33 7.96 -5.01
CA ASP A 56 -16.72 7.93 -5.44
C ASP A 56 -17.06 9.32 -5.98
N GLY A 57 -16.88 9.49 -7.30
CA GLY A 57 -16.98 10.80 -7.94
C GLY A 57 -15.71 11.65 -7.82
N PRO A 58 -15.83 12.99 -7.92
CA PRO A 58 -14.66 13.83 -8.09
C PRO A 58 -13.87 14.00 -6.78
N TRP A 59 -14.51 14.37 -5.69
CA TRP A 59 -13.79 14.79 -4.48
C TRP A 59 -13.95 13.81 -3.32
N LYS A 60 -15.05 13.05 -3.34
CA LYS A 60 -15.35 12.09 -2.28
C LYS A 60 -14.52 10.82 -2.44
N GLY A 61 -13.92 10.37 -1.36
CA GLY A 61 -13.14 9.13 -1.37
C GLY A 61 -12.42 8.85 -0.07
N ILE A 62 -11.62 7.80 -0.08
CA ILE A 62 -10.72 7.45 1.02
C ILE A 62 -9.35 7.10 0.47
N GLY A 63 -8.32 7.44 1.23
CA GLY A 63 -6.95 7.22 0.83
C GLY A 63 -6.18 6.32 1.78
N ALA A 64 -5.26 5.56 1.21
CA ALA A 64 -4.31 4.77 1.96
C ALA A 64 -2.91 5.10 1.49
N ARG A 65 -1.97 5.24 2.43
CA ARG A 65 -0.56 5.42 2.15
C ARG A 65 0.19 4.16 2.56
N ILE A 66 0.97 3.61 1.64
CA ILE A 66 1.39 2.22 1.75
C ILE A 66 2.91 2.12 1.64
N GLN A 67 3.50 1.40 2.60
CA GLN A 67 4.86 0.92 2.53
C GLN A 67 4.85 -0.58 2.19
N ALA A 68 5.51 -0.98 1.11
CA ALA A 68 5.75 -2.38 0.81
C ALA A 68 6.97 -2.91 1.57
N LYS A 69 6.93 -4.22 1.85
CA LYS A 69 8.09 -5.02 2.21
C LYS A 69 8.03 -6.39 1.56
N ARG A 70 9.14 -6.83 0.98
CA ARG A 70 9.30 -8.20 0.47
C ARG A 70 9.82 -9.13 1.57
N LEU A 71 9.32 -10.37 1.53
CA LEU A 71 9.91 -11.47 2.27
C LEU A 71 11.14 -12.01 1.54
N PHE A 72 12.27 -12.13 2.25
CA PHE A 72 13.46 -12.73 1.69
C PHE A 72 13.40 -14.25 1.86
N ALA A 73 13.59 -14.99 0.76
CA ALA A 73 13.51 -16.44 0.77
C ALA A 73 14.63 -17.09 1.61
N ASP A 74 15.80 -16.44 1.65
CA ASP A 74 17.01 -16.97 2.30
C ASP A 74 16.89 -17.00 3.83
N ASP A 75 16.22 -16.01 4.43
CA ASP A 75 16.05 -15.87 5.88
C ASP A 75 14.60 -16.12 6.36
N GLY A 76 13.64 -16.17 5.43
CA GLY A 76 12.22 -16.32 5.74
C GLY A 76 11.65 -15.15 6.53
N ALA A 77 12.28 -13.97 6.44
CA ALA A 77 11.97 -12.80 7.23
C ALA A 77 11.82 -11.53 6.38
N TYR A 78 11.13 -10.54 6.94
CA TYR A 78 11.06 -9.17 6.44
C TYR A 78 12.26 -8.38 6.92
N SER A 79 13.46 -8.76 6.47
CA SER A 79 14.71 -8.16 6.95
C SER A 79 14.86 -6.67 6.58
N SER A 80 14.10 -6.17 5.60
CA SER A 80 14.02 -4.75 5.23
C SER A 80 12.99 -3.94 6.04
N LEU A 81 12.22 -4.56 6.93
CA LEU A 81 11.16 -3.89 7.71
C LEU A 81 11.74 -2.81 8.63
N TYR A 82 12.95 -3.02 9.15
CA TYR A 82 13.67 -2.05 9.98
C TYR A 82 14.96 -1.60 9.30
N HIS A 83 14.83 -0.73 8.31
CA HIS A 83 15.96 -0.05 7.69
C HIS A 83 16.04 1.41 8.16
N GLN A 84 17.02 1.73 9.00
CA GLN A 84 17.43 3.11 9.23
C GLN A 84 18.43 3.53 8.14
N SER A 85 18.18 4.68 7.50
CA SER A 85 19.13 5.26 6.56
C SER A 85 20.47 5.59 7.25
N LYS A 86 21.56 5.66 6.47
CA LYS A 86 22.88 6.06 7.02
C LYS A 86 22.82 7.42 7.72
N THR A 87 22.05 8.35 7.17
CA THR A 87 21.79 9.67 7.73
C THR A 87 21.03 9.59 9.05
N GLN A 88 19.98 8.76 9.12
CA GLN A 88 19.22 8.52 10.36
C GLN A 88 20.09 7.89 11.45
N LYS A 89 20.94 6.92 11.10
CA LYS A 89 21.90 6.32 12.05
C LYS A 89 22.91 7.35 12.56
N ALA A 90 23.45 8.19 11.67
CA ALA A 90 24.39 9.25 12.04
C ALA A 90 23.73 10.31 12.93
N ALA A 91 22.51 10.75 12.59
CA ALA A 91 21.74 11.70 13.38
C ALA A 91 21.29 11.13 14.74
N SER A 92 20.92 9.85 14.80
CA SER A 92 20.62 9.18 16.07
C SER A 92 21.84 9.15 16.98
N LYS A 93 23.00 8.82 16.40
CA LYS A 93 24.28 8.78 17.12
C LYS A 93 24.73 10.16 17.60
N ALA A 94 24.48 11.21 16.81
CA ALA A 94 24.87 12.58 17.14
C ALA A 94 23.95 13.23 18.18
N SER A 95 22.64 12.93 18.15
CA SER A 95 21.65 13.50 19.07
C SER A 95 21.47 12.69 20.35
N GLY A 96 21.94 11.43 20.39
CA GLY A 96 21.68 10.49 21.49
C GLY A 96 20.20 10.07 21.60
N GLN A 97 19.36 10.47 20.64
CA GLN A 97 17.95 10.13 20.56
C GLN A 97 17.71 9.30 19.28
N PRO A 98 16.84 8.27 19.30
CA PRO A 98 16.50 7.56 18.09
C PRO A 98 15.82 8.51 17.10
N THR A 99 16.35 8.61 15.88
CA THR A 99 15.62 9.27 14.79
C THR A 99 14.45 8.40 14.34
N PRO A 100 13.35 9.02 13.86
CA PRO A 100 12.19 8.28 13.42
C PRO A 100 12.58 7.27 12.35
N ASN A 101 12.28 6.00 12.61
CA ASN A 101 12.41 4.95 11.60
C ASN A 101 11.29 5.11 10.55
N GLN A 102 11.37 4.37 9.44
CA GLN A 102 10.40 4.47 8.34
C GLN A 102 8.94 4.26 8.81
N CYS A 103 8.70 3.35 9.76
CA CYS A 103 7.37 3.12 10.33
C CYS A 103 6.86 4.33 11.13
N GLU A 104 7.73 4.99 11.90
CA GLU A 104 7.38 6.24 12.60
C GLU A 104 7.14 7.39 11.63
N THR A 105 7.94 7.53 10.57
CA THR A 105 7.68 8.49 9.49
C THR A 105 6.32 8.22 8.85
N LEU A 106 5.99 6.95 8.60
CA LEU A 106 4.70 6.55 8.08
C LEU A 106 3.54 6.86 9.05
N LEU A 107 3.71 6.68 10.36
CA LEU A 107 2.63 6.95 11.32
C LEU A 107 2.43 8.43 11.64
N THR A 108 3.47 9.25 11.50
CA THR A 108 3.45 10.67 11.90
C THR A 108 3.09 11.63 10.77
N HIS A 109 3.25 11.23 9.50
CA HIS A 109 2.87 12.06 8.36
C HIS A 109 1.34 12.26 8.32
N ARG A 110 0.91 13.53 8.22
CA ARG A 110 -0.50 13.96 8.30
C ARG A 110 -0.98 14.48 6.95
N ASP A 111 -1.35 13.56 6.07
CA ASP A 111 -1.94 13.81 4.76
C ASP A 111 -3.41 13.36 4.66
N GLY A 112 -3.98 12.87 5.76
CA GLY A 112 -5.31 12.29 5.82
C GLY A 112 -5.43 10.90 5.19
N LEU A 113 -4.31 10.28 4.79
CA LEU A 113 -4.28 8.93 4.24
C LEU A 113 -3.99 7.92 5.34
N VAL A 114 -4.66 6.77 5.27
CA VAL A 114 -4.51 5.68 6.24
C VAL A 114 -3.17 4.94 6.01
N PRO A 115 -2.25 4.89 6.99
CA PRO A 115 -0.92 4.30 6.83
C PRO A 115 -0.93 2.76 6.97
N LEU A 116 -0.52 2.06 5.93
CA LEU A 116 -0.55 0.60 5.86
C LEU A 116 0.80 0.03 5.46
N TYR A 117 1.04 -1.20 5.88
CA TYR A 117 2.07 -2.05 5.29
C TYR A 117 1.44 -3.07 4.36
N VAL A 118 2.09 -3.27 3.22
CA VAL A 118 1.81 -4.35 2.29
C VAL A 118 3.00 -5.28 2.22
N PHE A 119 2.77 -6.59 2.24
CA PHE A 119 3.83 -7.58 2.20
C PHE A 119 3.74 -8.44 0.95
N TYR A 120 4.86 -8.52 0.23
CA TYR A 120 5.06 -9.48 -0.84
C TYR A 120 5.62 -10.76 -0.23
N ASN A 121 4.74 -11.72 -0.02
CA ASN A 121 5.12 -12.99 0.57
C ASN A 121 5.64 -13.93 -0.54
N SER A 122 6.37 -14.96 -0.14
CA SER A 122 6.93 -15.94 -1.08
C SER A 122 5.99 -17.12 -1.31
N ASP A 123 6.18 -17.75 -2.47
CA ASP A 123 5.46 -18.96 -2.88
C ASP A 123 5.86 -20.23 -2.10
N GLY A 124 6.72 -20.10 -1.10
CA GLY A 124 7.09 -21.20 -0.20
C GLY A 124 6.26 -21.26 1.09
N LEU A 125 5.43 -20.25 1.37
CA LEU A 125 4.77 -20.08 2.66
C LEU A 125 3.45 -20.84 2.78
N LYS A 126 3.49 -21.97 3.50
CA LYS A 126 2.30 -22.78 3.79
C LYS A 126 1.36 -22.06 4.77
N LEU A 127 0.23 -21.56 4.25
CA LEU A 127 -0.86 -20.88 4.96
C LEU A 127 -1.34 -21.58 6.25
N SER A 128 -1.36 -22.92 6.26
CA SER A 128 -1.88 -23.72 7.37
C SER A 128 -1.00 -23.72 8.63
N ALA A 129 0.26 -23.27 8.52
CA ALA A 129 1.21 -23.26 9.63
C ALA A 129 1.28 -21.89 10.35
N THR A 130 0.84 -20.81 9.71
CA THR A 130 1.07 -19.43 10.18
C THR A 130 -0.19 -18.66 10.55
N LEU A 131 -1.37 -19.10 10.12
CA LEU A 131 -2.65 -18.48 10.51
C LEU A 131 -3.19 -19.09 11.80
N SER A 132 -3.77 -18.27 12.67
CA SER A 132 -4.51 -18.77 13.83
C SER A 132 -5.67 -19.67 13.36
N ALA A 133 -6.03 -20.68 14.15
CA ALA A 133 -7.09 -21.64 13.79
C ALA A 133 -8.44 -20.94 13.46
N HIS A 134 -8.67 -19.75 14.01
CA HIS A 134 -9.88 -18.96 13.79
C HIS A 134 -9.99 -18.44 12.34
N VAL A 135 -8.85 -18.04 11.78
CA VAL A 135 -8.71 -17.58 10.40
C VAL A 135 -8.85 -18.74 9.40
N GLN A 136 -8.29 -19.91 9.75
CA GLN A 136 -8.30 -21.08 8.87
C GLN A 136 -9.72 -21.66 8.66
N LEU A 137 -10.57 -21.62 9.68
CA LEU A 137 -11.89 -22.28 9.65
C LEU A 137 -13.01 -21.40 9.06
N ALA A 138 -12.96 -20.07 9.24
CA ALA A 138 -14.02 -19.19 8.78
C ALA A 138 -13.87 -18.75 7.32
N TRP A 139 -12.63 -18.65 6.81
CA TRP A 139 -12.37 -17.86 5.59
C TRP A 139 -12.22 -18.69 4.30
N TRP A 140 -12.06 -20.01 4.42
CA TRP A 140 -11.85 -20.91 3.27
C TRP A 140 -13.10 -21.25 2.46
N HIS A 141 -14.32 -20.99 2.98
CA HIS A 141 -15.55 -21.48 2.36
C HIS A 141 -16.49 -20.41 1.78
N LEU A 142 -16.24 -19.12 2.03
CA LEU A 142 -17.21 -18.04 1.73
C LEU A 142 -16.75 -17.01 0.68
N CYS A 143 -15.44 -16.82 0.51
CA CYS A 143 -14.91 -15.85 -0.46
C CYS A 143 -14.62 -16.56 -1.79
N GLY A 144 -15.30 -16.16 -2.88
CA GLY A 144 -15.07 -16.71 -4.23
C GLY A 144 -13.76 -16.23 -4.89
N PHE A 145 -12.87 -15.59 -4.12
CA PHE A 145 -11.56 -15.20 -4.62
C PHE A 145 -10.70 -16.46 -4.82
N PRO A 146 -9.96 -16.59 -5.93
CA PRO A 146 -9.15 -17.77 -6.16
C PRO A 146 -8.08 -17.88 -5.06
N PHE A 147 -8.31 -18.82 -4.15
CA PHE A 147 -7.33 -19.37 -3.20
C PHE A 147 -6.36 -20.44 -3.77
N PRO A 148 -6.33 -20.85 -5.07
CA PRO A 148 -5.45 -21.92 -5.50
C PRO A 148 -4.07 -21.35 -5.81
N SER A 149 -3.42 -20.88 -4.77
CA SER A 149 -1.99 -20.74 -4.74
C SER A 149 -1.62 -21.03 -3.28
N PRO A 150 -0.79 -22.05 -3.01
CA PRO A 150 -0.31 -22.34 -1.65
C PRO A 150 0.61 -21.23 -1.10
N ASP A 151 0.62 -20.08 -1.77
CA ASP A 151 1.52 -18.98 -1.64
C ASP A 151 0.74 -17.88 -0.93
N TRP A 152 1.29 -17.34 0.14
CA TRP A 152 0.82 -16.02 0.53
C TRP A 152 1.10 -15.11 -0.68
N GLY A 153 0.06 -14.53 -1.26
CA GLY A 153 0.18 -13.50 -2.29
C GLY A 153 0.59 -12.17 -1.65
N ILE A 154 -0.24 -11.15 -1.83
CA ILE A 154 -0.07 -9.85 -1.20
C ILE A 154 -0.91 -9.79 0.08
N SER A 155 -0.28 -9.50 1.22
CA SER A 155 -0.97 -9.29 2.50
C SER A 155 -0.84 -7.84 2.97
N ALA A 156 -1.72 -7.43 3.88
CA ALA A 156 -1.77 -6.11 4.48
C ALA A 156 -1.75 -6.20 6.00
N ALA A 157 -1.03 -5.27 6.64
CA ALA A 157 -1.05 -5.07 8.09
C ALA A 157 -1.19 -3.57 8.39
N SER A 158 -1.75 -3.23 9.55
CA SER A 158 -1.76 -1.84 9.98
C SER A 158 -0.35 -1.38 10.36
N ALA A 159 -0.03 -0.11 10.11
CA ALA A 159 1.27 0.43 10.54
C ALA A 159 1.46 0.40 12.07
N LEU A 160 0.36 0.33 12.83
CA LEU A 160 0.41 0.20 14.29
C LEU A 160 0.81 -1.21 14.76
N ALA A 161 0.29 -2.26 14.12
CA ALA A 161 0.77 -3.62 14.38
C ALA A 161 2.26 -3.73 14.13
N ILE A 162 2.73 -3.11 13.05
CA ILE A 162 4.16 -3.05 12.74
C ILE A 162 4.91 -2.30 13.84
N LYS A 163 4.48 -1.10 14.24
CA LYS A 163 5.08 -0.35 15.35
C LYS A 163 5.19 -1.15 16.65
N LYS A 164 4.21 -2.00 16.95
CA LYS A 164 4.17 -2.85 18.15
C LYS A 164 4.99 -4.14 18.04
N ALA A 165 5.37 -4.56 16.83
CA ALA A 165 6.16 -5.77 16.63
C ALA A 165 7.51 -5.67 17.37
N ASN A 166 8.03 -6.79 17.87
CA ASN A 166 9.28 -6.79 18.61
C ASN A 166 10.48 -6.55 17.68
N TRP A 167 11.02 -5.35 17.73
CA TRP A 167 12.10 -4.86 16.87
C TRP A 167 13.46 -5.44 17.28
N GLY A 168 13.68 -6.72 16.99
CA GLY A 168 14.83 -7.48 17.52
C GLY A 168 15.28 -8.68 16.69
N LYS A 169 15.19 -8.58 15.35
CA LYS A 169 15.58 -9.53 14.30
C LYS A 169 14.75 -10.82 14.18
N ASP A 170 14.57 -11.22 12.93
CA ASP A 170 13.68 -12.28 12.42
C ASP A 170 12.18 -11.95 12.46
N ASN A 171 11.78 -10.76 11.97
CA ASN A 171 10.36 -10.47 11.71
C ASN A 171 9.84 -11.42 10.62
N ARG A 172 9.07 -12.42 11.00
CA ARG A 172 8.53 -13.46 10.12
C ARG A 172 7.03 -13.25 9.90
N PRO A 173 6.47 -13.85 8.84
CA PRO A 173 5.03 -13.98 8.71
C PRO A 173 4.43 -14.65 9.95
N GLY A 174 3.50 -13.97 10.62
CA GLY A 174 2.85 -14.41 11.86
C GLY A 174 3.27 -13.65 13.12
N ASP A 175 4.39 -12.92 13.09
CA ASP A 175 4.84 -12.12 14.26
C ASP A 175 3.96 -10.89 14.51
N PHE A 176 3.19 -10.49 13.51
CA PHE A 176 2.17 -9.46 13.60
C PHE A 176 0.96 -9.87 12.78
N GLN A 177 -0.21 -9.41 13.23
CA GLN A 177 -1.48 -9.73 12.61
C GLN A 177 -1.60 -9.04 11.25
N MET A 178 -1.86 -9.84 10.22
CA MET A 178 -1.99 -9.39 8.84
C MET A 178 -3.05 -10.23 8.12
N ILE A 179 -3.65 -9.67 7.07
CA ILE A 179 -4.71 -10.30 6.28
C ILE A 179 -4.34 -10.29 4.80
N PRO A 180 -4.92 -11.16 3.96
CA PRO A 180 -4.81 -11.01 2.51
C PRO A 180 -5.33 -9.63 2.06
N TRP A 181 -4.57 -8.91 1.23
CA TRP A 181 -4.89 -7.49 0.93
C TRP A 181 -6.27 -7.28 0.28
N HIS A 182 -6.82 -8.31 -0.37
CA HIS A 182 -8.12 -8.24 -1.04
C HIS A 182 -9.28 -8.17 -0.04
N PHE A 183 -9.02 -8.47 1.24
CA PHE A 183 -9.99 -8.31 2.33
C PHE A 183 -10.30 -6.83 2.58
N LEU A 184 -9.43 -5.91 2.15
CA LEU A 184 -9.72 -4.48 2.16
C LEU A 184 -10.90 -4.12 1.26
N VAL A 185 -11.22 -4.95 0.26
CA VAL A 185 -12.30 -4.70 -0.71
C VAL A 185 -13.40 -5.76 -0.72
N CYS A 186 -13.18 -6.98 -0.23
CA CYS A 186 -14.27 -7.99 -0.23
C CYS A 186 -15.20 -7.82 0.96
N PRO A 187 -16.49 -7.51 0.74
CA PRO A 187 -17.49 -7.44 1.81
C PRO A 187 -17.85 -8.84 2.37
N CYS A 188 -17.34 -9.90 1.75
CA CYS A 188 -17.55 -11.29 2.15
C CYS A 188 -16.57 -11.77 3.22
N CYS A 189 -15.51 -11.01 3.47
CA CYS A 189 -14.40 -11.37 4.34
C CYS A 189 -14.60 -10.91 5.79
N TRP A 190 -15.65 -10.14 6.05
CA TRP A 190 -15.99 -9.57 7.36
C TRP A 190 -17.42 -9.99 7.72
N ASP A 191 -17.67 -10.19 9.01
CA ASP A 191 -18.96 -10.66 9.53
C ASP A 191 -20.06 -9.60 9.38
N ASP A 192 -19.67 -8.33 9.35
CA ASP A 192 -20.52 -7.18 9.10
C ASP A 192 -20.21 -6.54 7.74
N ARG A 193 -21.21 -5.84 7.20
CA ARG A 193 -21.06 -5.06 5.96
C ARG A 193 -21.51 -3.63 6.20
N PRO A 194 -20.80 -2.65 5.62
CA PRO A 194 -21.30 -1.27 5.66
C PRO A 194 -22.63 -1.20 4.91
N ALA A 195 -23.53 -0.34 5.39
CA ALA A 195 -24.81 -0.07 4.73
C ALA A 195 -24.60 0.57 3.34
N ASP A 196 -23.53 1.37 3.20
CA ASP A 196 -23.07 1.91 1.93
C ASP A 196 -22.08 0.95 1.27
N SER A 197 -22.42 0.46 0.09
CA SER A 197 -21.57 -0.40 -0.73
C SER A 197 -20.70 0.35 -1.75
N SER A 198 -20.58 1.68 -1.63
CA SER A 198 -19.63 2.45 -2.42
C SER A 198 -18.20 1.97 -2.18
N LEU A 199 -17.34 2.10 -3.20
CA LEU A 199 -15.95 1.65 -3.09
C LEU A 199 -15.21 2.30 -1.91
N PRO A 200 -15.35 3.62 -1.63
CA PRO A 200 -14.72 4.23 -0.46
C PRO A 200 -15.22 3.65 0.86
N SER A 201 -16.52 3.41 0.99
CA SER A 201 -17.10 2.86 2.23
C SER A 201 -16.68 1.41 2.48
N LEU A 202 -16.57 0.60 1.41
CA LEU A 202 -16.03 -0.75 1.50
C LEU A 202 -14.56 -0.76 1.94
N ILE A 203 -13.74 0.12 1.36
CA ILE A 203 -12.33 0.27 1.74
C ILE A 203 -12.20 0.77 3.17
N GLY A 204 -12.96 1.81 3.54
CA GLY A 204 -12.97 2.35 4.89
C GLY A 204 -13.28 1.31 5.95
N HIS A 205 -14.34 0.53 5.70
CA HIS A 205 -14.69 -0.59 6.55
C HIS A 205 -13.58 -1.64 6.63
N GLY A 206 -13.03 -2.09 5.49
CA GLY A 206 -11.95 -3.08 5.47
C GLY A 206 -10.67 -2.60 6.19
N LEU A 207 -10.36 -1.29 6.10
CA LEU A 207 -9.26 -0.67 6.83
C LEU A 207 -9.54 -0.64 8.33
N GLN A 208 -10.72 -0.22 8.74
CA GLN A 208 -11.12 -0.22 10.14
C GLN A 208 -11.00 -1.63 10.74
N GLN A 209 -11.54 -2.64 10.04
CA GLN A 209 -11.46 -4.03 10.47
C GLN A 209 -10.02 -4.53 10.54
N LEU A 210 -9.18 -4.22 9.54
CA LEU A 210 -7.75 -4.54 9.59
C LEU A 210 -7.09 -3.93 10.84
N TYR A 211 -7.34 -2.65 11.13
CA TYR A 211 -6.73 -2.00 12.29
C TYR A 211 -7.22 -2.57 13.61
N SER A 212 -8.51 -2.85 13.75
CA SER A 212 -9.07 -3.54 14.92
C SER A 212 -8.45 -4.92 15.10
N TYR A 213 -8.39 -5.72 14.02
CA TYR A 213 -7.74 -7.04 14.03
C TYR A 213 -6.26 -6.97 14.40
N SER A 214 -5.56 -5.98 13.86
CA SER A 214 -4.13 -5.76 14.10
C SER A 214 -3.80 -5.34 15.54
N MET A 215 -4.74 -4.73 16.25
CA MET A 215 -4.52 -4.17 17.59
C MET A 215 -5.04 -5.07 18.73
N GLY A 216 -5.89 -6.05 18.43
CA GLY A 216 -6.53 -6.90 19.45
C GLY A 216 -7.69 -6.19 20.18
N GLU A 217 -8.27 -6.86 21.18
CA GLU A 217 -9.40 -6.32 21.98
C GLU A 217 -8.98 -5.27 23.04
N ASP A 218 -7.73 -4.80 23.02
CA ASP A 218 -7.25 -3.83 24.02
C ASP A 218 -7.84 -2.43 23.76
N ILE A 219 -8.90 -2.13 24.51
CA ILE A 219 -9.75 -0.93 24.44
C ILE A 219 -8.97 0.39 24.62
N ASP A 220 -7.80 0.37 25.28
CA ASP A 220 -6.96 1.56 25.48
C ASP A 220 -6.37 2.12 24.17
N ASP A 221 -6.32 1.31 23.11
CA ASP A 221 -5.78 1.72 21.80
C ASP A 221 -6.79 2.46 20.91
N VAL A 222 -8.09 2.44 21.26
CA VAL A 222 -9.10 3.20 20.49
C VAL A 222 -8.85 4.71 20.59
N VAL A 223 -8.33 5.16 21.74
CA VAL A 223 -7.90 6.53 21.98
C VAL A 223 -6.70 6.91 21.09
N ALA A 224 -5.82 5.95 20.80
CA ALA A 224 -4.66 6.16 19.94
C ALA A 224 -5.03 6.45 18.46
N PHE A 225 -6.19 5.96 17.97
CA PHE A 225 -6.67 6.32 16.62
C PHE A 225 -6.98 7.81 16.49
N GLY A 226 -7.65 8.37 17.51
CA GLY A 226 -7.99 9.80 17.58
C GLY A 226 -6.74 10.68 17.69
N ASP A 227 -5.78 10.29 18.53
CA ASP A 227 -4.51 11.02 18.70
C ASP A 227 -3.63 10.99 17.43
N LEU A 228 -3.78 9.96 16.60
CA LEU A 228 -3.13 9.88 15.30
C LEU A 228 -3.93 10.58 14.18
N GLY A 229 -5.13 11.08 14.47
CA GLY A 229 -6.00 11.71 13.47
C GLY A 229 -6.39 10.76 12.33
N LEU A 230 -6.45 9.44 12.62
CA LEU A 230 -6.85 8.45 11.62
C LEU A 230 -8.36 8.45 11.44
N SER A 231 -8.81 8.59 10.20
CA SER A 231 -10.20 8.45 9.80
C SER A 231 -10.33 7.32 8.80
N PHE A 232 -11.29 6.43 9.04
CA PHE A 232 -11.68 5.38 8.10
C PHE A 232 -12.93 5.74 7.31
N GLU A 233 -13.50 6.92 7.57
CA GLU A 233 -14.66 7.43 6.83
C GLU A 233 -14.23 8.10 5.53
N PRO A 234 -15.01 7.96 4.44
CA PRO A 234 -14.80 8.73 3.23
C PRO A 234 -14.84 10.23 3.51
N THR A 235 -13.93 10.98 2.89
CA THR A 235 -13.86 12.43 3.00
C THR A 235 -14.31 13.07 1.69
N ASP A 236 -14.86 14.28 1.74
CA ASP A 236 -15.25 15.06 0.56
C ASP A 236 -14.07 15.87 -0.05
N SER A 237 -12.83 15.59 0.37
CA SER A 237 -11.64 16.32 -0.04
C SER A 237 -10.56 15.36 -0.51
N ALA A 238 -10.38 15.29 -1.83
CA ALA A 238 -9.33 14.49 -2.42
C ALA A 238 -7.95 15.11 -2.19
N PRO A 239 -6.88 14.31 -2.02
CA PRO A 239 -5.52 14.80 -1.92
C PRO A 239 -5.13 15.64 -3.16
N PRO A 240 -4.28 16.67 -3.01
CA PRO A 240 -3.90 17.56 -4.12
C PRO A 240 -3.38 16.83 -5.36
N TRP A 241 -2.65 15.72 -5.15
CA TRP A 241 -2.11 14.92 -6.25
C TRP A 241 -3.19 14.21 -7.09
N VAL A 242 -4.39 13.98 -6.55
CA VAL A 242 -5.51 13.41 -7.30
C VAL A 242 -6.01 14.40 -8.35
N GLY A 243 -6.05 15.70 -8.01
CA GLY A 243 -6.37 16.77 -8.96
C GLY A 243 -5.36 16.80 -10.11
N LEU A 244 -4.07 16.81 -9.80
CA LEU A 244 -3.00 16.80 -10.81
C LEU A 244 -3.07 15.59 -11.75
N LEU A 245 -3.36 14.40 -11.23
CA LEU A 245 -3.51 13.19 -12.06
C LEU A 245 -4.76 13.23 -12.96
N ARG A 246 -5.75 14.05 -12.63
CA ARG A 246 -6.94 14.23 -13.47
C ARG A 246 -6.74 15.32 -14.50
N GLU A 247 -6.22 16.46 -14.09
CA GLU A 247 -5.85 17.54 -15.01
C GLU A 247 -4.87 17.04 -16.08
N GLY A 248 -3.88 16.23 -15.68
CA GLY A 248 -2.97 15.58 -16.63
C GLY A 248 -3.69 14.63 -17.60
N ARG A 249 -4.69 13.89 -17.13
CA ARG A 249 -5.50 12.99 -17.99
C ARG A 249 -6.42 13.76 -18.93
N GLU A 250 -7.08 14.80 -18.44
CA GLU A 250 -7.93 15.67 -19.26
C GLU A 250 -7.09 16.39 -20.33
N ALA A 251 -5.87 16.81 -19.98
CA ALA A 251 -4.92 17.37 -20.93
C ALA A 251 -4.42 16.33 -21.95
N GLU A 252 -4.12 15.10 -21.53
CA GLU A 252 -3.76 13.99 -22.44
C GLU A 252 -4.91 13.63 -23.37
N GLU A 253 -6.14 13.50 -22.87
CA GLU A 253 -7.33 13.20 -23.67
C GLU A 253 -7.63 14.31 -24.67
N ALA A 254 -7.53 15.58 -24.25
CA ALA A 254 -7.67 16.73 -25.15
C ALA A 254 -6.54 16.78 -26.20
N LEU A 255 -5.31 16.41 -25.82
CA LEU A 255 -4.19 16.31 -26.74
C LEU A 255 -4.40 15.19 -27.75
N ASP A 256 -4.85 14.01 -27.32
CA ASP A 256 -5.17 12.88 -28.18
C ASP A 256 -6.31 13.23 -29.14
N GLU A 257 -7.37 13.88 -28.67
CA GLU A 257 -8.47 14.37 -29.52
C GLU A 257 -7.99 15.40 -30.56
N GLU A 258 -7.11 16.31 -30.17
CA GLU A 258 -6.54 17.32 -31.06
C GLU A 258 -5.55 16.70 -32.07
N MET A 259 -4.75 15.73 -31.64
CA MET A 259 -3.89 14.92 -32.52
C MET A 259 -4.71 14.13 -33.53
N ASP A 260 -5.86 13.58 -33.12
CA ASP A 260 -6.80 12.88 -34.00
C ASP A 260 -7.44 13.85 -35.00
N ARG A 261 -7.90 15.02 -34.53
CA ARG A 261 -8.46 16.10 -35.36
C ARG A 261 -7.48 16.56 -36.42
N LEU A 262 -6.20 16.66 -36.08
CA LEU A 262 -5.13 17.10 -36.96
C LEU A 262 -4.50 15.96 -37.77
N ASN A 263 -4.97 14.72 -37.62
CA ASN A 263 -4.43 13.51 -38.26
C ASN A 263 -2.92 13.32 -38.01
N LEU A 264 -2.48 13.61 -36.78
CA LEU A 264 -1.09 13.54 -36.32
C LEU A 264 -0.74 12.21 -35.64
N LYS A 265 -1.59 11.18 -35.73
CA LYS A 265 -1.26 9.83 -35.21
C LYS A 265 0.05 9.33 -35.83
N GLY A 266 1.09 9.22 -35.01
CA GLY A 266 2.42 8.74 -35.42
C GLY A 266 3.51 9.82 -35.51
N VAL A 267 3.19 11.08 -35.20
CA VAL A 267 4.22 12.14 -35.05
C VAL A 267 4.80 12.06 -33.63
N ALA A 268 6.10 11.75 -33.53
CA ALA A 268 6.81 11.81 -32.25
C ALA A 268 7.09 13.28 -31.90
N ILE A 269 6.66 13.72 -30.73
CA ILE A 269 7.09 15.00 -30.17
C ILE A 269 8.53 14.81 -29.70
N ILE A 270 9.48 15.39 -30.45
CA ILE A 270 10.86 15.49 -30.01
C ILE A 270 10.95 16.78 -29.21
N GLU A 271 11.06 16.66 -27.89
CA GLU A 271 11.42 17.81 -27.05
C GLU A 271 12.89 18.16 -27.34
N GLU A 272 13.12 19.30 -27.96
CA GLU A 272 14.46 19.89 -28.02
C GLU A 272 14.83 20.36 -26.61
N THR A 273 15.61 19.56 -25.89
CA THR A 273 16.41 20.07 -24.79
C THR A 273 17.43 21.03 -25.37
N GLU A 274 17.17 22.34 -25.26
CA GLU A 274 18.21 23.36 -25.40
C GLU A 274 19.28 23.08 -24.35
N ALA A 275 20.37 22.44 -24.78
CA ALA A 275 21.63 22.48 -24.06
C ALA A 275 22.07 23.95 -24.03
N ARG A 276 21.80 24.61 -22.90
CA ARG A 276 22.47 25.85 -22.54
C ARG A 276 23.91 25.51 -22.18
N ASP A 277 24.77 25.47 -23.20
CA ASP A 277 26.21 25.69 -23.03
C ASP A 277 26.42 27.20 -22.85
N ASP A 278 26.68 27.59 -21.59
CA ASP A 278 27.67 28.60 -21.13
C ASP A 278 27.31 29.14 -19.73
#